data_AF-A0AAV1G1C9-F1
#
_entry.id   AF-A0AAV1G1C9-F1
#
_cell.length_a   1.000
_cell.length_b   1.000
_cell.length_c   1.000
_cell.angle_alpha   90.00
_cell.angle_beta   90.00
_cell.angle_gamma   90.00
#
_symmetry.space_group_name_H-M   'P 1'
#
loop_
_entity.id
_entity.type
_entity.pdbx_description
1 polymer ?
#
loop_
_entity_poly.entity_id
_entity_poly.type
_entity_poly.pdbx_seq_one_letter_code
_entity_poly.pdbx_strand_id
1 'polypeptide(L)' 'MYISGVREVRKVEVQVVEGILYKIHVIMGNTPCRKTSALKQCTVHGDSELTRPYECTFRVWQRPWLGETQVWEKCP' A
#
# COMPACT_ATOMS: atom_id res chain seq x y z
N MET A 1 -16.82 8.17 1.31
CA MET A 1 -15.39 7.87 1.08
C MET A 1 -15.09 6.47 1.60
N TYR A 2 -14.52 5.60 0.77
CA TYR A 2 -14.20 4.22 1.13
C TYR A 2 -12.70 4.10 1.48
N ILE A 3 -12.33 3.05 2.21
CA ILE A 3 -10.93 2.71 2.49
C ILE A 3 -10.35 1.99 1.26
N SER A 4 -9.15 2.35 0.84
CA SER A 4 -8.41 1.61 -0.19
C SER A 4 -7.54 0.54 0.46
N GLY A 5 -7.55 -0.67 -0.09
CA GLY A 5 -6.72 -1.79 0.34
C GLY A 5 -5.78 -2.26 -0.78
N VAL A 6 -4.78 -3.05 -0.40
CA VAL A 6 -3.88 -3.70 -1.36
C VAL A 6 -4.58 -4.91 -1.96
N ARG A 7 -4.76 -4.93 -3.28
CA ARG A 7 -5.30 -6.08 -4.02
C ARG A 7 -4.20 -7.07 -4.35
N GLU A 8 -3.09 -6.56 -4.87
CA GLU A 8 -2.00 -7.38 -5.39
C GLU A 8 -0.67 -6.63 -5.24
N VAL A 9 0.38 -7.35 -4.85
CA VAL A 9 1.76 -6.84 -4.89
C VAL A 9 2.39 -7.34 -6.18
N ARG A 10 2.67 -6.43 -7.12
CA ARG A 10 3.21 -6.77 -8.44
C ARG A 10 4.71 -7.01 -8.41
N LYS A 11 5.42 -6.11 -7.73
CA LYS A 11 6.88 -6.13 -7.69
C LYS A 11 7.38 -5.53 -6.39
N VAL A 12 8.42 -6.13 -5.84
CA VAL A 12 9.17 -5.56 -4.73
C VAL A 12 10.64 -5.52 -5.11
N GLU A 13 11.26 -4.37 -4.95
CA GLU A 13 12.69 -4.20 -5.07
C GLU A 13 13.25 -3.77 -3.71
N VAL A 14 14.41 -4.30 -3.37
CA VAL A 14 15.11 -3.97 -2.11
C VAL A 14 16.47 -3.40 -2.47
N GLN A 15 16.81 -2.27 -1.86
CA GLN A 15 18.11 -1.63 -2.00
C GLN A 15 18.69 -1.38 -0.60
N VAL A 16 19.90 -1.89 -0.37
CA VAL A 16 20.66 -1.62 0.86
C VAL A 16 21.43 -0.32 0.65
N VAL A 17 21.14 0.67 1.48
CA VAL A 17 21.78 1.98 1.49
C VAL A 17 22.11 2.31 2.95
N GLU A 18 22.12 3.57 3.39
CA GLU A 18 22.19 3.94 4.81
C GLU A 18 20.94 3.50 5.60
N GLY A 19 20.47 2.27 5.41
CA GLY A 19 19.14 1.76 5.71
C GLY A 19 18.74 0.70 4.68
N ILE A 20 17.49 0.28 4.72
CA ILE A 20 16.88 -0.60 3.72
C ILE A 20 15.78 0.19 3.02
N LEU A 21 15.91 0.36 1.71
CA LEU A 21 14.90 0.99 0.87
C LEU A 21 14.11 -0.10 0.11
N TYR A 22 12.83 -0.21 0.44
CA TYR A 22 11.86 -1.02 -0.29
C TYR A 22 11.14 -0.16 -1.33
N LYS A 23 11.12 -0.60 -2.58
CA LYS A 23 10.23 -0.05 -3.62
C LYS A 23 9.18 -1.09 -3.93
N ILE A 24 7.93 -0.80 -3.59
CA ILE A 24 6.81 -1.73 -3.65
C ILE A 24 5.82 -1.21 -4.69
N HIS A 25 5.67 -1.96 -5.77
CA HIS A 25 4.67 -1.72 -6.80
C HIS A 25 3.42 -2.54 -6.45
N VAL A 26 2.32 -1.86 -6.16
CA VAL A 26 1.07 -2.50 -5.72
C VAL A 26 -0.11 -2.02 -6.54
N ILE A 27 -1.04 -2.93 -6.78
CA ILE A 27 -2.37 -2.61 -7.27
C ILE A 27 -3.26 -2.37 -6.05
N MET A 28 -3.69 -1.14 -5.88
CA MET A 28 -4.65 -0.71 -4.87
C MET A 28 -6.08 -0.85 -5.40
N GLY A 29 -7.04 -0.97 -4.50
CA GLY A 29 -8.45 -0.99 -4.85
C GLY A 29 -9.35 -0.60 -3.68
N ASN A 30 -10.55 -0.13 -4.00
CA ASN A 30 -11.56 0.22 -3.01
C ASN A 30 -12.05 -1.04 -2.28
N THR A 31 -12.26 -0.87 -0.98
CA THR A 31 -12.93 -1.85 -0.11
C THR A 31 -14.39 -1.43 0.13
N PRO A 32 -15.28 -2.36 0.54
CA PRO A 32 -16.65 -2.00 0.92
C PRO A 32 -16.73 -1.12 2.18
N CYS A 33 -15.63 -1.01 2.92
CA CYS A 33 -15.58 -0.29 4.17
C CYS A 33 -15.57 1.21 3.96
N ARG A 34 -16.46 1.88 4.67
CA ARG A 34 -16.45 3.34 4.78
C ARG A 34 -15.31 3.78 5.70
N LYS A 35 -14.68 4.91 5.42
CA LYS A 35 -13.61 5.45 6.29
C LYS A 35 -14.06 5.74 7.73
N THR A 36 -15.37 5.85 7.98
CA THR A 36 -15.97 6.13 9.28
C THR A 36 -16.19 4.89 10.15
N SER A 37 -16.08 3.68 9.59
CA SER A 37 -16.27 2.45 10.36
C SER A 37 -14.95 2.01 10.99
N ALA A 38 -14.96 1.81 12.32
CA ALA A 38 -13.84 1.28 13.11
C ALA A 38 -13.62 -0.24 12.87
N LEU A 39 -13.68 -0.69 11.62
CA LEU A 39 -13.55 -2.10 11.26
C LEU A 39 -12.08 -2.46 11.00
N LYS A 40 -11.62 -3.49 11.70
CA LYS A 40 -10.21 -3.94 11.74
C LYS A 40 -9.75 -4.72 10.51
N GLN A 41 -10.67 -5.21 9.67
CA GLN A 41 -10.32 -6.07 8.54
C GLN A 41 -11.29 -5.86 7.38
N CYS A 42 -10.82 -5.14 6.37
CA CYS A 42 -11.56 -4.81 5.16
C CYS A 42 -10.88 -5.49 3.99
N THR A 43 -11.50 -6.55 3.46
CA THR A 43 -10.99 -7.22 2.27
C THR A 43 -11.33 -6.39 1.04
N VAL A 44 -10.40 -6.33 0.08
CA VAL A 44 -10.65 -5.69 -1.22
C VAL A 44 -11.80 -6.41 -1.92
N HIS A 45 -12.65 -5.66 -2.63
CA HIS A 45 -13.73 -6.25 -3.41
C HIS A 45 -13.19 -7.29 -4.41
N GLY A 46 -13.89 -8.41 -4.57
CA GLY A 46 -13.59 -9.39 -5.63
C GLY A 46 -14.04 -8.89 -7.01
N ASP A 47 -15.02 -7.99 -7.05
CA ASP A 47 -15.58 -7.41 -8.26
C ASP A 47 -14.68 -6.29 -8.81
N SER A 48 -14.23 -6.43 -10.05
CA SER A 48 -13.25 -5.54 -10.68
C SER A 48 -13.78 -4.13 -10.92
N GLU A 49 -15.09 -3.95 -11.17
CA GLU A 49 -15.67 -2.63 -11.43
C GLU A 49 -15.78 -1.79 -10.15
N LEU A 50 -16.19 -2.43 -9.05
CA LEU A 50 -16.30 -1.78 -7.73
C LEU A 50 -14.92 -1.51 -7.11
N THR A 51 -13.94 -2.37 -7.41
CA THR A 51 -12.57 -2.25 -6.90
C THR A 51 -11.85 -1.02 -7.45
N ARG A 52 -12.16 -0.60 -8.69
CA ARG A 52 -11.47 0.52 -9.39
C ARG A 52 -9.95 0.45 -9.20
N PRO A 53 -9.29 -0.60 -9.74
CA PRO A 53 -7.89 -0.84 -9.48
C PRO A 53 -7.01 0.30 -10.00
N TYR A 54 -6.03 0.72 -9.21
CA TYR A 54 -5.03 1.70 -9.60
C TYR A 54 -3.66 1.28 -9.08
N GLU A 55 -2.61 1.61 -9.81
CA GLU A 55 -1.24 1.25 -9.44
C GLU A 55 -0.62 2.35 -8.58
N CYS A 56 -0.03 1.97 -7.45
CA CYS A 56 0.78 2.86 -6.63
C CYS A 56 2.18 2.29 -6.47
N THR A 57 3.16 3.18 -6.39
CA THR A 57 4.51 2.84 -5.99
C THR A 57 4.78 3.43 -4.61
N PHE A 58 5.09 2.56 -3.65
CA PHE A 58 5.53 2.95 -2.31
C PHE A 58 7.04 2.81 -2.19
N ARG A 59 7.67 3.83 -1.62
CA ARG A 59 9.08 3.79 -1.21
C ARG A 59 9.09 3.80 0.31
N VAL A 60 9.56 2.72 0.91
CA VAL A 60 9.68 2.59 2.37
C VAL A 60 11.17 2.52 2.69
N TRP A 61 11.70 3.54 3.35
CA TRP A 61 13.08 3.52 3.82
C TRP A 61 13.10 3.31 5.32
N GLN A 62 13.83 2.30 5.77
CA GLN A 62 13.89 1.92 7.18
C GLN A 62 15.32 1.84 7.66
N ARG A 63 15.55 2.34 8.88
CA ARG A 63 16.79 2.14 9.63
C ARG A 63 16.44 1.43 10.93
N PRO A 64 16.32 0.08 10.92
CA PRO A 64 15.80 -0.67 12.07
C PRO A 64 16.57 -0.42 13.37
N TRP A 65 17.88 -0.21 13.27
CA TRP A 65 18.75 0.07 14.43
C TRP A 65 18.53 1.46 15.06
N LEU A 66 17.86 2.39 14.36
CA LEU A 66 17.45 3.69 14.89
C LEU A 66 15.94 3.77 15.15
N GLY A 67 15.18 2.71 14.82
CA GLY A 67 13.71 2.73 14.89
C GLY A 67 13.05 3.69 13.90
N GLU A 68 13.77 4.12 12.86
CA GLU A 68 13.25 5.10 11.90
C GLU A 68 12.63 4.43 10.67
N THR A 69 11.49 4.96 10.24
CA THR A 69 10.82 4.56 9.00
C THR A 69 10.26 5.79 8.31
N GLN A 70 10.56 5.94 7.03
CA GLN A 70 10.04 6.98 6.15
C GLN A 70 9.31 6.33 4.98
N VAL A 71 8.16 6.90 4.63
CA VAL A 71 7.29 6.38 3.58
C VAL A 71 7.02 7.49 2.58
N TRP A 72 7.18 7.19 1.30
CA TRP A 72 6.74 8.03 0.20
C TRP A 72 5.83 7.23 -0.72
N GLU A 73 4.81 7.88 -1.24
CA GLU A 73 3.83 7.28 -2.14
C GLU A 73 3.74 8.06 -3.44
N LYS A 74 3.57 7.31 -4.54
CA LYS A 74 3.21 7.86 -5.84
C LYS A 74 2.04 7.05 -6.37
N CYS A 75 0.88 7.69 -6.41
CA CYS A 75 -0.35 7.16 -6.99
C CYS A 75 -0.82 8.10 -8.13
N PRO A 76 -1.61 7.61 -9.09
CA PRO A 76 -2.24 8.42 -10.12
C PRO A 76 -3.24 9.44 -9.56
#